data_AF-A0AAQ3R8W1-F1
#
_entry.id   AF-A0AAQ3R8W1-F1
#
_cell.length_a   1.000
_cell.length_b   1.000
_cell.length_c   1.000
_cell.angle_alpha   90.00
_cell.angle_beta   90.00
_cell.angle_gamma   90.00
#
_symmetry.space_group_name_H-M   'P 1'
#
loop_
_entity.id
_entity.type
_entity.pdbx_description
1 polymer ?
#
loop_
_entity_poly.entity_id
_entity_poly.type
_entity_poly.pdbx_seq_one_letter_code
_entity_poly.pdbx_strand_id
1 'polypeptide(L)'
;MQNYRNFQQPVQRSPHASQSTRRGPMAAPSNSYPPQPQVNPAQLQQQHLDAMRRADAARRIAKKPTDRDLPAEELEDVVVGDGVDRYGKLRAVEKKVDAVMMRKRLDISDNMQRRYTRSEGILRVWISNTAEGQPWQVVEDGGGMNEDGTFEFGENSSATFRVKIEGRLLDDPLDTPKQEKEQETESGEGEGEKAVQKPAQQRPRFSDFFKAITIDFSRSAALQPDGYSAIEWRKPVAGPQTPSVKPNSPEISFDTLEFERKSDENINVTVNLVRDEKNERFKLSPILAEILDTEEEDRAGVVQGIWEYCRAMGLQEDEDKRSIVCNEPLRQLFNKDSIYFPFVPDLLHPHLLPLPPIQLKYTIRVDKSYIKGSTDSNPSIQPSAPTIYDLRVPLPNPLVHELSRFHTSKSHMSDLQNIVKIDDDLALLVQKIHQTNAKRKFYENLAKDPTSFIKRWISSQQRDLEVVLAEGMRGGGEDANGLGGTGEEWRRGGDQGVWGSQLAKESVGLWLARNTKAH
;
A
#
# COMPACT_ATOMS: atom_id res chain seq x y z
N MET A 1 -42.41 44.05 11.91
CA MET A 1 -43.34 43.32 12.79
C MET A 1 -44.04 42.24 11.97
N GLN A 2 -44.00 41.00 12.48
CA GLN A 2 -44.91 39.87 12.20
C GLN A 2 -44.79 39.11 10.85
N ASN A 3 -43.80 38.21 10.85
CA ASN A 3 -43.89 36.75 10.61
C ASN A 3 -45.02 36.20 9.72
N TYR A 4 -44.65 35.76 8.52
CA TYR A 4 -45.34 34.69 7.80
C TYR A 4 -44.54 33.38 7.92
N ARG A 5 -45.26 32.31 8.28
CA ARG A 5 -44.78 30.93 8.48
C ARG A 5 -44.16 30.36 7.20
N ASN A 6 -42.95 29.83 7.32
CA ASN A 6 -42.31 28.97 6.33
C ASN A 6 -43.00 27.59 6.30
N PHE A 7 -43.47 27.18 5.13
CA PHE A 7 -43.87 25.81 4.82
C PHE A 7 -42.60 24.97 4.53
N GLN A 8 -42.44 23.85 5.26
CA GLN A 8 -41.44 22.82 4.95
C GLN A 8 -41.91 21.96 3.78
N GLN A 9 -41.05 21.78 2.77
CA GLN A 9 -41.23 20.79 1.71
C GLN A 9 -40.96 19.36 2.23
N PRO A 10 -41.65 18.34 1.71
CA PRO A 10 -41.54 16.97 2.18
C PRO A 10 -40.31 16.26 1.59
N VAL A 11 -39.64 15.48 2.46
CA VAL A 11 -38.52 14.60 2.11
C VAL A 11 -39.06 13.35 1.41
N GLN A 12 -38.57 13.08 0.18
CA GLN A 12 -38.83 11.85 -0.57
C GLN A 12 -38.29 10.62 0.17
N ARG A 13 -39.14 9.59 0.32
CA ARG A 13 -38.77 8.23 0.72
C ARG A 13 -38.32 7.41 -0.49
N SER A 14 -37.34 6.54 -0.27
CA SER A 14 -37.04 5.36 -1.10
C SER A 14 -36.81 4.17 -0.14
N PRO A 15 -36.95 2.90 -0.58
CA PRO A 15 -37.94 1.99 0.01
C PRO A 15 -37.37 0.99 1.01
N HIS A 16 -38.27 0.52 1.89
CA HIS A 16 -38.06 -0.60 2.80
C HIS A 16 -38.02 -1.94 2.02
N ALA A 17 -37.00 -2.76 2.31
CA ALA A 17 -37.09 -4.21 2.20
C ALA A 17 -37.45 -4.80 3.57
N SER A 18 -38.32 -5.80 3.50
CA SER A 18 -39.13 -6.44 4.54
C SER A 18 -38.35 -7.21 5.59
N GLN A 19 -38.73 -7.08 6.87
CA GLN A 19 -38.59 -8.18 7.82
C GLN A 19 -39.83 -8.32 8.73
N SER A 20 -40.17 -9.59 8.88
CA SER A 20 -41.40 -10.19 9.37
C SER A 20 -41.61 -10.04 10.87
N THR A 21 -42.86 -9.87 11.25
CA THR A 21 -43.39 -9.86 12.61
C THR A 21 -43.52 -11.27 13.17
N ARG A 22 -42.95 -11.53 14.35
CA ARG A 22 -43.54 -12.48 15.31
C ARG A 22 -43.32 -12.02 16.75
N ARG A 23 -44.43 -11.70 17.42
CA ARG A 23 -44.53 -11.43 18.85
C ARG A 23 -44.48 -12.74 19.65
N GLY A 24 -43.76 -12.72 20.77
CA GLY A 24 -43.94 -13.59 21.93
C GLY A 24 -43.56 -12.80 23.20
N PRO A 25 -44.27 -12.96 24.33
CA PRO A 25 -44.13 -12.09 25.49
C PRO A 25 -43.14 -12.63 26.54
N MET A 26 -42.62 -11.72 27.36
CA MET A 26 -42.06 -11.86 28.74
C MET A 26 -40.57 -11.58 28.95
N ALA A 27 -40.35 -10.89 30.08
CA ALA A 27 -39.14 -10.69 30.88
C ALA A 27 -38.08 -9.67 30.42
N ALA A 28 -38.04 -8.54 31.13
CA ALA A 28 -36.87 -7.67 31.23
C ALA A 28 -35.72 -8.40 31.96
N PRO A 29 -34.45 -8.09 31.64
CA PRO A 29 -33.72 -7.24 32.58
C PRO A 29 -32.82 -6.19 31.93
N SER A 30 -32.51 -5.20 32.75
CA SER A 30 -31.54 -4.12 32.60
C SER A 30 -30.15 -4.60 32.15
N ASN A 31 -29.56 -3.94 31.15
CA ASN A 31 -28.15 -3.55 31.22
C ASN A 31 -27.76 -2.47 30.20
N SER A 32 -26.79 -1.69 30.63
CA SER A 32 -26.24 -0.44 30.11
C SER A 32 -25.56 -0.53 28.73
N TYR A 33 -25.93 0.37 27.82
CA TYR A 33 -25.14 0.68 26.61
C TYR A 33 -23.97 1.61 26.95
N PRO A 34 -22.74 1.36 26.46
CA PRO A 34 -21.65 2.33 26.55
C PRO A 34 -21.93 3.55 25.66
N PRO A 35 -21.54 4.78 26.06
CA PRO A 35 -21.81 5.97 25.29
C PRO A 35 -20.95 6.01 24.02
N GLN A 36 -21.61 6.23 22.88
CA GLN A 36 -20.97 6.59 21.61
C GLN A 36 -20.11 7.86 21.81
N PRO A 37 -18.87 7.91 21.31
CA PRO A 37 -18.04 9.10 21.41
C PRO A 37 -18.69 10.26 20.66
N GLN A 38 -19.01 11.33 21.39
CA GLN A 38 -19.51 12.58 20.81
C GLN A 38 -18.41 13.21 19.95
N VAL A 39 -18.57 13.12 18.63
CA VAL A 39 -17.69 13.79 17.66
C VAL A 39 -17.82 15.30 17.84
N ASN A 40 -16.69 15.98 18.05
CA ASN A 40 -16.63 17.40 18.35
C ASN A 40 -17.27 18.24 17.21
N PRO A 41 -18.18 19.20 17.48
CA PRO A 41 -18.85 19.97 16.43
C PRO A 41 -17.89 20.79 15.55
N ALA A 42 -16.73 21.17 16.08
CA ALA A 42 -15.66 21.83 15.31
C ALA A 42 -15.02 20.92 14.24
N GLN A 43 -14.89 19.60 14.49
CA GLN A 43 -14.39 18.64 13.50
C GLN A 43 -15.41 18.41 12.38
N LEU A 44 -16.70 18.41 12.70
CA LEU A 44 -17.77 18.23 11.72
C LEU A 44 -17.81 19.40 10.72
N GLN A 45 -17.62 20.63 11.22
CA GLN A 45 -17.57 21.82 10.36
C GLN A 45 -16.32 21.86 9.48
N GLN A 46 -15.18 21.41 9.98
CA GLN A 46 -13.95 21.29 9.19
C GLN A 46 -14.08 20.24 8.08
N GLN A 47 -14.68 19.09 8.37
CA GLN A 47 -15.00 18.07 7.35
C GLN A 47 -15.98 18.59 6.28
N HIS A 48 -16.97 19.41 6.67
CA HIS A 48 -17.92 19.98 5.72
C HIS A 48 -17.26 21.00 4.78
N LEU A 49 -16.37 21.85 5.29
CA LEU A 49 -15.59 22.80 4.48
C LEU A 49 -14.63 22.08 3.53
N ASP A 50 -13.96 21.01 3.98
CA ASP A 50 -13.09 20.20 3.12
C ASP A 50 -13.89 19.44 2.06
N ALA A 51 -15.09 18.95 2.40
CA ALA A 51 -16.00 18.33 1.43
C ALA A 51 -16.47 19.33 0.37
N MET A 52 -16.81 20.56 0.77
CA MET A 52 -17.20 21.63 -0.16
C MET A 52 -16.03 22.03 -1.06
N ARG A 53 -14.81 22.15 -0.53
CA ARG A 53 -13.60 22.42 -1.31
C ARG A 53 -13.31 21.29 -2.32
N ARG A 54 -13.49 20.03 -1.93
CA ARG A 54 -13.36 18.87 -2.85
C ARG A 54 -14.42 18.88 -3.93
N ALA A 55 -15.67 19.21 -3.60
CA ALA A 55 -16.75 19.30 -4.57
C ALA A 55 -16.52 20.43 -5.58
N ASP A 56 -16.04 21.59 -5.13
CA ASP A 56 -15.69 22.70 -6.01
C ASP A 56 -14.47 22.39 -6.88
N ALA A 57 -13.46 21.70 -6.34
CA ALA A 57 -12.32 21.24 -7.12
C ALA A 57 -12.75 20.22 -8.19
N ALA A 58 -13.61 19.26 -7.85
CA ALA A 58 -14.16 18.28 -8.78
C ALA A 58 -14.99 18.96 -9.89
N ARG A 59 -15.80 19.97 -9.55
CA ARG A 59 -16.54 20.77 -10.53
C ARG A 59 -15.62 21.54 -11.47
N ARG A 60 -14.49 22.06 -10.98
CA ARG A 60 -13.49 22.73 -11.83
C ARG A 60 -12.79 21.75 -12.77
N ILE A 61 -12.43 20.55 -12.29
CA ILE A 61 -11.83 19.49 -13.10
C ILE A 61 -12.81 19.04 -14.20
N ALA A 62 -14.09 18.84 -13.87
CA ALA A 62 -15.11 18.43 -14.83
C ALA A 62 -15.41 19.48 -15.92
N LYS A 63 -15.17 20.76 -15.65
CA LYS A 63 -15.36 21.86 -16.61
C LYS A 63 -14.14 22.12 -17.50
N LYS A 64 -13.00 21.47 -17.23
CA LYS A 64 -11.83 21.61 -18.09
C LYS A 64 -12.07 20.90 -19.42
N PRO A 65 -11.86 21.56 -20.57
CA PRO A 65 -11.79 20.88 -21.84
C PRO A 65 -10.70 19.80 -21.77
N THR A 66 -11.09 18.55 -22.01
CA THR A 66 -10.17 17.39 -22.03
C THR A 66 -10.14 16.74 -23.40
N ASP A 67 -10.93 17.26 -24.34
CA ASP A 67 -11.01 16.75 -25.70
C ASP A 67 -9.78 17.15 -26.50
N ARG A 68 -9.18 16.15 -27.15
CA ARG A 68 -7.96 16.24 -27.94
C ARG A 68 -8.18 15.73 -29.37
N ASP A 69 -9.38 15.23 -29.69
CA ASP A 69 -9.71 14.66 -31.00
C ASP A 69 -9.91 15.76 -32.05
N LEU A 70 -9.19 15.59 -33.17
CA LEU A 70 -9.40 16.40 -34.37
C LEU A 70 -10.35 15.63 -35.30
N PRO A 71 -11.42 16.26 -35.82
CA PRO A 71 -12.26 15.63 -36.82
C PRO A 71 -11.49 15.55 -38.14
N ALA A 72 -10.87 14.39 -38.38
CA ALA A 72 -9.97 14.17 -39.51
C ALA A 72 -10.68 14.42 -40.85
N GLU A 73 -11.88 13.86 -41.03
CA GLU A 73 -12.67 13.94 -42.27
C GLU A 73 -13.03 15.38 -42.68
N GLU A 74 -13.18 16.30 -41.72
CA GLU A 74 -13.61 17.68 -42.01
C GLU A 74 -12.45 18.68 -42.18
N LEU A 75 -11.26 18.31 -41.73
CA LEU A 75 -10.07 19.16 -41.77
C LEU A 75 -9.00 18.67 -42.76
N GLU A 76 -9.04 17.41 -43.19
CA GLU A 76 -8.06 16.84 -44.11
C GLU A 76 -8.01 17.59 -45.45
N ASP A 77 -9.16 18.02 -45.98
CA ASP A 77 -9.24 18.79 -47.24
C ASP A 77 -8.84 20.27 -47.10
N VAL A 78 -8.69 20.77 -45.88
CA VAL A 78 -8.65 22.21 -45.56
C VAL A 78 -7.30 22.64 -45.02
N VAL A 79 -6.61 21.73 -44.35
CA VAL A 79 -5.30 22.01 -43.76
C VAL A 79 -4.22 21.89 -44.84
N VAL A 80 -3.28 22.82 -44.83
CA VAL A 80 -2.13 22.79 -45.75
C VAL A 80 -1.19 21.66 -45.32
N GLY A 81 -1.09 20.61 -46.14
CA GLY A 81 -0.21 19.47 -45.92
C GLY A 81 -0.87 18.32 -45.16
N ASP A 82 -0.07 17.48 -44.52
CA ASP A 82 -0.49 16.22 -43.87
C ASP A 82 -0.55 16.31 -42.32
N GLY A 83 -0.74 17.52 -41.79
CA GLY A 83 -0.67 17.79 -40.35
C GLY A 83 -1.70 17.03 -39.50
N VAL A 84 -2.92 16.85 -40.01
CA VAL A 84 -4.02 16.18 -39.29
C VAL A 84 -3.80 14.67 -39.20
N ASP A 85 -3.38 14.03 -40.31
CA ASP A 85 -3.03 12.60 -40.35
C ASP A 85 -1.81 12.29 -39.47
N ARG A 86 -0.75 13.12 -39.53
CA ARG A 86 0.41 12.99 -38.64
C ARG A 86 0.04 13.12 -37.17
N TYR A 87 -0.82 14.08 -36.83
CA TYR A 87 -1.32 14.23 -35.46
C TYR A 87 -2.09 12.97 -35.01
N GLY A 88 -2.97 12.42 -35.86
CA GLY A 88 -3.67 11.17 -35.59
C GLY A 88 -2.72 10.00 -35.34
N LYS A 89 -1.66 9.87 -36.14
CA LYS A 89 -0.60 8.86 -35.96
C LYS A 89 0.17 9.04 -34.64
N LEU A 90 0.55 10.28 -34.31
CA LEU A 90 1.25 10.58 -33.04
C LEU A 90 0.38 10.22 -31.84
N ARG A 91 -0.91 10.55 -31.86
CA ARG A 91 -1.83 10.18 -30.78
C ARG A 91 -2.04 8.67 -30.66
N ALA A 92 -2.06 7.95 -31.78
CA ALA A 92 -2.13 6.49 -31.76
C ALA A 92 -0.87 5.86 -31.13
N VAL A 93 0.31 6.45 -31.37
CA VAL A 93 1.57 6.03 -30.73
C VAL A 93 1.58 6.39 -29.24
N GLU A 94 1.19 7.62 -28.88
CA GLU A 94 1.05 8.07 -27.48
C GLU A 94 0.16 7.11 -26.68
N LYS A 95 -1.03 6.79 -27.19
CA LYS A 95 -1.96 5.84 -26.55
C LYS A 95 -1.33 4.46 -26.31
N LYS A 96 -0.47 3.98 -27.22
CA LYS A 96 0.26 2.72 -27.05
C LYS A 96 1.34 2.84 -25.98
N VAL A 97 2.10 3.94 -25.99
CA VAL A 97 3.15 4.21 -25.00
C VAL A 97 2.55 4.33 -23.61
N ASP A 98 1.48 5.10 -23.44
CA ASP A 98 0.78 5.26 -22.16
C ASP A 98 0.22 3.94 -21.63
N ALA A 99 -0.37 3.12 -22.50
CA ALA A 99 -0.85 1.80 -22.13
C ALA A 99 0.29 0.90 -21.61
N VAL A 100 1.44 0.90 -22.30
CA VAL A 100 2.61 0.14 -21.88
C VAL A 100 3.24 0.71 -20.60
N MET A 101 3.35 2.02 -20.47
CA MET A 101 3.91 2.69 -19.28
C MET A 101 3.04 2.45 -18.06
N MET A 102 1.71 2.59 -18.18
CA MET A 102 0.78 2.33 -17.08
C MET A 102 0.81 0.85 -16.67
N ARG A 103 0.83 -0.07 -17.65
CA ARG A 103 1.00 -1.50 -17.37
C ARG A 103 2.30 -1.77 -16.64
N LYS A 104 3.43 -1.26 -17.12
CA LYS A 104 4.75 -1.45 -16.47
C LYS A 104 4.82 -0.81 -15.10
N ARG A 105 4.20 0.36 -14.90
CA ARG A 105 4.10 1.00 -13.59
C ARG A 105 3.30 0.15 -12.60
N LEU A 106 2.19 -0.44 -13.05
CA LEU A 106 1.41 -1.39 -12.25
C LEU A 106 2.21 -2.66 -11.98
N ASP A 107 2.90 -3.22 -12.96
CA ASP A 107 3.77 -4.39 -12.78
C ASP A 107 4.89 -4.09 -11.76
N ILE A 108 5.50 -2.90 -11.79
CA ILE A 108 6.52 -2.47 -10.83
C ILE A 108 5.92 -2.29 -9.42
N SER A 109 4.76 -1.64 -9.32
CA SER A 109 4.07 -1.45 -8.06
C SER A 109 3.63 -2.79 -7.45
N ASP A 110 3.13 -3.70 -8.27
CA ASP A 110 2.76 -5.06 -7.87
C ASP A 110 4.01 -5.85 -7.47
N ASN A 111 5.12 -5.77 -8.21
CA ASN A 111 6.37 -6.42 -7.84
C ASN A 111 7.01 -5.84 -6.56
N MET A 112 6.77 -4.55 -6.27
CA MET A 112 7.16 -3.94 -4.99
C MET A 112 6.31 -4.46 -3.82
N GLN A 113 5.08 -4.89 -4.10
CA GLN A 113 4.17 -5.50 -3.11
C GLN A 113 4.37 -7.02 -3.00
N ARG A 114 4.74 -7.69 -4.10
CA ARG A 114 5.11 -9.11 -4.14
C ARG A 114 6.36 -9.28 -3.31
N ARG A 115 6.18 -9.96 -2.20
CA ARG A 115 7.27 -10.26 -1.30
C ARG A 115 8.07 -11.44 -1.82
N TYR A 116 9.38 -11.27 -1.75
CA TYR A 116 10.40 -12.31 -1.88
C TYR A 116 10.56 -12.87 -3.30
N THR A 117 11.38 -12.18 -4.11
CA THR A 117 12.47 -12.93 -4.72
C THR A 117 13.19 -13.62 -3.56
N ARG A 118 12.93 -14.93 -3.39
CA ARG A 118 13.37 -15.78 -2.27
C ARG A 118 14.88 -15.99 -2.33
N SER A 119 15.63 -14.90 -2.19
CA SER A 119 17.06 -14.96 -1.98
C SER A 119 17.28 -15.14 -0.49
N GLU A 120 17.65 -16.34 -0.10
CA GLU A 120 18.12 -16.63 1.25
C GLU A 120 19.63 -16.37 1.28
N GLY A 121 20.08 -15.61 2.28
CA GLY A 121 21.49 -15.40 2.57
C GLY A 121 21.92 -16.20 3.80
N ILE A 122 23.22 -16.49 3.91
CA ILE A 122 23.78 -17.13 5.10
C ILE A 122 24.33 -16.03 6.02
N LEU A 123 23.64 -15.80 7.13
CA LEU A 123 24.09 -14.97 8.23
C LEU A 123 24.95 -15.83 9.17
N ARG A 124 26.24 -15.54 9.21
CA ARG A 124 27.16 -16.18 10.13
C ARG A 124 27.17 -15.44 11.46
N VAL A 125 26.99 -16.16 12.55
CA VAL A 125 27.01 -15.66 13.92
C VAL A 125 28.21 -16.26 14.65
N TRP A 126 29.05 -15.40 15.22
CA TRP A 126 30.19 -15.77 16.06
C TRP A 126 29.84 -15.49 17.52
N ILE A 127 30.00 -16.50 18.37
CA ILE A 127 29.87 -16.36 19.82
C ILE A 127 31.21 -16.70 20.43
N SER A 128 31.87 -15.72 21.04
CA SER A 128 33.12 -15.90 21.79
C SER A 128 32.95 -15.43 23.22
N ASN A 129 33.81 -15.93 24.11
CA ASN A 129 33.97 -15.34 25.43
C ASN A 129 35.42 -14.96 25.71
N THR A 130 35.57 -14.02 26.62
CA THR A 130 36.82 -13.68 27.29
C THR A 130 36.55 -13.66 28.80
N ALA A 131 37.56 -14.01 29.60
CA ALA A 131 37.45 -14.04 31.05
C ALA A 131 38.62 -13.27 31.68
N GLU A 132 38.31 -12.44 32.67
CA GLU A 132 39.26 -11.60 33.40
C GLU A 132 39.04 -11.79 34.91
N GLY A 133 40.11 -11.63 35.72
CA GLY A 133 40.04 -11.78 37.17
C GLY A 133 39.72 -13.20 37.67
N GLN A 134 39.89 -14.23 36.83
CA GLN A 134 39.65 -15.62 37.23
C GLN A 134 40.66 -16.08 38.30
N PRO A 135 40.30 -17.02 39.19
CA PRO A 135 41.19 -17.46 40.28
C PRO A 135 42.57 -17.90 39.81
N TRP A 136 42.65 -18.59 38.65
CA TRP A 136 43.91 -19.03 38.05
C TRP A 136 44.73 -17.87 37.45
N GLN A 137 44.11 -16.75 37.07
CA GLN A 137 44.79 -15.55 36.58
C GLN A 137 45.42 -14.79 37.75
N VAL A 138 44.69 -14.59 38.86
CA VAL A 138 45.18 -13.89 40.06
C VAL A 138 46.38 -14.59 40.70
N VAL A 139 46.38 -15.93 40.68
CA VAL A 139 47.50 -16.76 41.15
C VAL A 139 48.74 -16.62 40.23
N GLU A 140 48.55 -16.45 38.92
CA GLU A 140 49.64 -16.34 37.95
C GLU A 140 50.23 -14.92 37.88
N ASP A 141 49.42 -13.90 38.15
CA ASP A 141 49.83 -12.48 38.19
C ASP A 141 50.46 -12.06 39.54
N GLY A 142 50.69 -13.01 40.45
CA GLY A 142 51.36 -12.79 41.73
C GLY A 142 50.54 -12.04 42.79
N GLY A 143 49.24 -11.81 42.55
CA GLY A 143 48.37 -10.96 43.38
C GLY A 143 47.59 -11.68 44.49
N GLY A 144 47.96 -12.93 44.84
CA GLY A 144 47.19 -13.78 45.76
C GLY A 144 47.88 -14.15 47.07
N MET A 145 49.06 -13.60 47.38
CA MET A 145 49.81 -13.92 48.59
C MET A 145 50.14 -12.64 49.37
N ASN A 146 49.59 -12.50 50.57
CA ASN A 146 50.13 -11.57 51.55
C ASN A 146 51.47 -12.12 52.10
N GLU A 147 52.27 -11.24 52.71
CA GLU A 147 53.64 -11.50 53.23
C GLU A 147 53.71 -12.67 54.26
N ASP A 148 52.56 -13.18 54.74
CA ASP A 148 52.42 -14.26 55.72
C ASP A 148 51.91 -15.61 55.14
N GLY A 149 51.86 -15.78 53.82
CA GLY A 149 51.61 -17.09 53.19
C GLY A 149 50.19 -17.66 53.35
N THR A 150 49.22 -16.83 53.75
CA THR A 150 47.80 -17.16 53.80
C THR A 150 47.07 -16.69 52.54
N PHE A 151 46.25 -17.57 51.96
CA PHE A 151 45.37 -17.24 50.83
C PHE A 151 44.23 -16.34 51.31
N GLU A 152 44.22 -15.08 50.86
CA GLU A 152 43.10 -14.18 51.10
C GLU A 152 42.00 -14.46 50.05
N PHE A 153 41.03 -15.29 50.40
CA PHE A 153 39.72 -15.27 49.72
C PHE A 153 39.04 -13.96 50.09
N GLY A 154 39.42 -12.85 49.45
CA GLY A 154 38.65 -11.63 49.54
C GLY A 154 37.21 -11.96 49.16
N GLU A 155 36.24 -11.67 50.04
CA GLU A 155 34.81 -12.02 49.92
C GLU A 155 34.13 -11.52 48.63
N ASN A 156 34.85 -10.81 47.76
CA ASN A 156 34.44 -10.37 46.44
C ASN A 156 35.40 -10.90 45.37
N SER A 157 35.24 -12.17 44.95
CA SER A 157 35.83 -12.65 43.70
C SER A 157 35.43 -11.68 42.58
N SER A 158 36.43 -10.99 41.99
CA SER A 158 36.25 -10.04 40.89
C SER A 158 36.23 -10.75 39.53
N ALA A 159 36.14 -12.07 39.51
CA ALA A 159 36.08 -12.89 38.30
C ALA A 159 34.91 -12.45 37.42
N THR A 160 35.22 -11.92 36.23
CA THR A 160 34.24 -11.56 35.21
C THR A 160 34.47 -12.35 33.94
N PHE A 161 33.38 -12.50 33.20
CA PHE A 161 33.43 -12.95 31.82
C PHE A 161 32.71 -11.93 30.94
N ARG A 162 33.20 -11.76 29.72
CA ARG A 162 32.56 -10.98 28.66
C ARG A 162 32.23 -11.92 27.51
N VAL A 163 30.98 -11.92 27.07
CA VAL A 163 30.54 -12.66 25.89
C VAL A 163 30.29 -11.68 24.76
N LYS A 164 30.81 -12.01 23.58
CA LYS A 164 30.67 -11.23 22.37
C LYS A 164 29.92 -12.06 21.33
N ILE A 165 28.79 -11.54 20.86
CA ILE A 165 27.96 -12.12 19.81
C ILE A 165 28.07 -11.18 18.61
N GLU A 166 28.71 -11.64 17.54
CA GLU A 166 28.81 -10.89 16.28
C GLU A 166 28.02 -11.59 15.19
N GLY A 167 27.38 -10.84 14.30
CA GLY A 167 26.74 -11.40 13.12
C GLY A 167 27.13 -10.67 11.84
N ARG A 168 27.42 -11.42 10.78
CA ARG A 168 27.74 -10.87 9.46
C ARG A 168 27.21 -11.78 8.37
N LEU A 169 26.66 -11.17 7.32
CA LEU A 169 26.23 -11.88 6.13
C LEU A 169 27.46 -12.35 5.32
N LEU A 170 27.48 -13.63 4.93
CA LEU A 170 28.62 -14.25 4.25
C LEU A 170 28.72 -13.81 2.77
N ASP A 171 27.58 -13.77 2.08
CA ASP A 171 27.44 -13.33 0.69
C ASP A 171 26.66 -12.02 0.66
N ASP A 172 27.28 -10.92 1.11
CA ASP A 172 26.66 -9.60 0.94
C ASP A 172 26.78 -9.17 -0.53
N PRO A 173 25.68 -9.11 -1.31
CA PRO A 173 25.74 -8.70 -2.72
C PRO A 173 26.17 -7.24 -2.89
N LEU A 174 26.27 -6.45 -1.82
CA LEU A 174 26.81 -5.09 -1.82
C LEU A 174 28.33 -5.05 -1.58
N ASP A 175 28.93 -6.15 -1.11
CA ASP A 175 30.36 -6.29 -0.80
C ASP A 175 31.12 -6.98 -1.96
N THR A 176 30.47 -7.19 -3.12
CA THR A 176 31.23 -7.43 -4.35
C THR A 176 32.18 -6.24 -4.54
N PRO A 177 33.50 -6.45 -4.53
CA PRO A 177 34.43 -5.38 -4.82
C PRO A 177 34.03 -4.86 -6.19
N LYS A 178 33.84 -3.53 -6.29
CA LYS A 178 33.68 -2.86 -7.58
C LYS A 178 34.81 -3.34 -8.48
N GLN A 179 34.53 -4.31 -9.35
CA GLN A 179 35.42 -4.68 -10.44
C GLN A 179 35.56 -3.42 -11.29
N GLU A 180 36.73 -2.80 -11.15
CA GLU A 180 37.52 -2.25 -12.24
C GLU A 180 36.70 -1.85 -13.47
N LYS A 181 36.21 -0.60 -13.46
CA LYS A 181 36.12 0.16 -14.69
C LYS A 181 37.31 1.09 -14.74
N GLU A 182 38.47 0.52 -15.04
CA GLU A 182 39.46 1.22 -15.85
C GLU A 182 38.81 1.46 -17.22
N GLN A 183 38.50 2.71 -17.53
CA GLN A 183 38.45 3.15 -18.91
C GLN A 183 38.92 4.59 -18.95
N GLU A 184 40.12 4.73 -19.49
CA GLU A 184 40.77 5.97 -19.88
C GLU A 184 39.83 6.82 -20.74
N THR A 185 39.65 8.10 -20.36
CA THR A 185 39.61 9.19 -21.35
C THR A 185 40.17 10.45 -20.70
N GLU A 186 41.14 11.01 -21.40
CA GLU A 186 41.97 12.17 -21.12
C GLU A 186 41.22 13.50 -21.22
N SER A 187 41.76 14.51 -20.54
CA SER A 187 41.66 15.97 -20.77
C SER A 187 40.43 16.77 -20.30
N GLY A 188 40.69 17.78 -19.46
CA GLY A 188 39.77 18.87 -19.12
C GLY A 188 40.00 19.47 -17.74
N GLU A 189 40.89 20.47 -17.63
CA GLU A 189 41.08 21.30 -16.43
C GLU A 189 39.80 22.09 -16.10
N GLY A 190 39.42 22.16 -14.81
CA GLY A 190 38.33 23.02 -14.36
C GLY A 190 37.80 22.70 -12.95
N GLU A 191 38.32 23.44 -11.97
CA GLU A 191 37.66 23.89 -10.73
C GLU A 191 36.76 22.93 -9.91
N GLY A 192 37.30 22.43 -8.80
CA GLY A 192 36.66 22.63 -7.48
C GLY A 192 35.27 22.03 -7.23
N GLU A 193 34.97 20.81 -7.65
CA GLU A 193 33.76 20.11 -7.18
C GLU A 193 34.04 19.22 -5.97
N LYS A 194 33.39 19.55 -4.85
CA LYS A 194 33.32 18.70 -3.65
C LYS A 194 32.86 17.30 -4.07
N ALA A 195 33.69 16.31 -3.77
CA ALA A 195 33.34 14.90 -3.86
C ALA A 195 31.99 14.67 -3.15
N VAL A 196 30.92 14.55 -3.93
CA VAL A 196 29.64 14.05 -3.44
C VAL A 196 29.89 12.59 -3.08
N GLN A 197 30.13 12.33 -1.79
CA GLN A 197 30.05 10.99 -1.22
C GLN A 197 28.67 10.46 -1.58
N LYS A 198 28.60 9.57 -2.59
CA LYS A 198 27.42 8.73 -2.78
C LYS A 198 27.16 8.06 -1.43
N PRO A 199 25.95 8.15 -0.85
CA PRO A 199 25.67 7.44 0.39
C PRO A 199 25.94 5.97 0.12
N ALA A 200 26.92 5.40 0.81
CA ALA A 200 27.14 3.97 0.82
C ALA A 200 25.78 3.34 1.13
N GLN A 201 25.25 2.54 0.21
CA GLN A 201 24.05 1.75 0.47
C GLN A 201 24.33 0.99 1.77
N GLN A 202 23.56 1.29 2.80
CA GLN A 202 23.79 0.75 4.12
C GLN A 202 23.51 -0.73 4.06
N ARG A 203 24.57 -1.53 4.27
CA ARG A 203 24.46 -2.98 4.36
C ARG A 203 23.48 -3.36 5.48
N PRO A 204 22.69 -4.43 5.31
CA PRO A 204 21.87 -4.94 6.38
C PRO A 204 22.76 -5.44 7.53
N ARG A 205 22.50 -4.97 8.75
CA ARG A 205 23.24 -5.33 9.96
C ARG A 205 22.63 -6.54 10.67
N PHE A 206 23.39 -7.18 11.56
CA PHE A 206 22.92 -8.36 12.31
C PHE A 206 21.55 -8.15 12.97
N SER A 207 21.36 -7.03 13.66
CA SER A 207 20.10 -6.72 14.37
C SER A 207 18.94 -6.36 13.45
N ASP A 208 19.18 -6.07 12.16
CA ASP A 208 18.11 -5.75 11.20
C ASP A 208 17.23 -6.98 10.93
N PHE A 209 17.78 -8.19 11.07
CA PHE A 209 17.08 -9.45 10.80
C PHE A 209 16.30 -10.02 12.00
N PHE A 210 16.43 -9.43 13.19
CA PHE A 210 15.79 -9.94 14.42
C PHE A 210 14.93 -8.88 15.10
N LYS A 211 13.80 -9.34 15.67
CA LYS A 211 12.82 -8.54 16.42
C LYS A 211 13.17 -8.53 17.90
N ALA A 212 13.67 -9.65 18.41
CA ALA A 212 14.14 -9.79 19.77
C ALA A 212 15.29 -10.81 19.86
N ILE A 213 16.19 -10.57 20.79
CA ILE A 213 17.31 -11.45 21.15
C ILE A 213 17.22 -11.64 22.66
N THR A 214 17.05 -12.87 23.13
CA THR A 214 17.09 -13.19 24.57
C THR A 214 18.21 -14.18 24.87
N ILE A 215 18.87 -13.99 26.00
CA ILE A 215 20.01 -14.80 26.43
C ILE A 215 19.65 -15.40 27.78
N ASP A 216 19.33 -16.70 27.78
CA ASP A 216 18.91 -17.43 28.98
C ASP A 216 20.08 -18.21 29.56
N PHE A 217 20.32 -18.04 30.87
CA PHE A 217 21.35 -18.76 31.60
C PHE A 217 20.77 -20.05 32.20
N SER A 218 21.36 -21.19 31.89
CA SER A 218 20.98 -22.50 32.44
C SER A 218 21.55 -22.68 33.84
N ARG A 219 21.04 -21.91 34.81
CA ARG A 219 21.30 -22.09 36.24
C ARG A 219 19.96 -22.17 36.97
N SER A 220 19.81 -23.09 37.91
CA SER A 220 18.56 -23.24 38.68
C SER A 220 18.20 -21.92 39.38
N ALA A 221 16.96 -21.46 39.23
CA ALA A 221 16.47 -20.17 39.77
C ALA A 221 16.69 -20.01 41.29
N ALA A 222 16.78 -21.11 42.04
CA ALA A 222 17.08 -21.10 43.48
C ALA A 222 18.55 -20.79 43.84
N LEU A 223 19.47 -20.87 42.88
CA LEU A 223 20.91 -20.55 43.02
C LEU A 223 21.33 -19.36 42.14
N GLN A 224 20.37 -18.59 41.61
CA GLN A 224 20.68 -17.38 40.86
C GLN A 224 20.75 -16.19 41.83
N PRO A 225 21.94 -15.59 42.08
CA PRO A 225 21.98 -14.24 42.66
C PRO A 225 21.38 -13.24 41.65
N ASP A 226 20.86 -12.10 42.11
CA ASP A 226 20.14 -11.05 41.34
C ASP A 226 20.83 -10.57 40.03
N GLY A 227 22.08 -10.95 39.78
CA GLY A 227 22.85 -10.63 38.57
C GLY A 227 22.69 -11.58 37.36
N TYR A 228 21.99 -12.71 37.49
CA TYR A 228 21.84 -13.73 36.42
C TYR A 228 20.48 -13.71 35.70
N SER A 229 19.79 -12.57 35.74
CA SER A 229 18.58 -12.38 34.94
C SER A 229 18.87 -12.52 33.44
N ALA A 230 17.91 -13.07 32.70
CA ALA A 230 17.99 -13.20 31.25
C ALA A 230 18.20 -11.81 30.62
N ILE A 231 19.12 -11.72 29.67
CA ILE A 231 19.37 -10.47 28.95
C ILE A 231 18.42 -10.44 27.76
N GLU A 232 17.61 -9.39 27.66
CA GLU A 232 16.63 -9.23 26.60
C GLU A 232 16.89 -7.93 25.83
N TRP A 233 17.07 -8.06 24.52
CA TRP A 233 17.02 -6.96 23.58
C TRP A 233 15.77 -7.11 22.71
N ARG A 234 15.02 -6.02 22.57
CA ARG A 234 13.87 -5.93 21.66
C ARG A 234 14.07 -4.73 20.74
N LYS A 235 13.85 -4.93 19.45
CA LYS A 235 13.90 -3.85 18.46
C LYS A 235 12.86 -2.78 18.82
N PRO A 236 13.26 -1.51 19.06
CA PRO A 236 12.31 -0.47 19.43
C PRO A 236 11.43 -0.13 18.22
N VAL A 237 10.12 -0.31 18.38
CA VAL A 237 9.12 0.02 17.36
C VAL A 237 8.64 1.45 17.58
N ALA A 238 8.47 2.22 16.50
CA ALA A 238 7.87 3.56 16.58
C ALA A 238 6.44 3.46 17.15
N GLY A 239 6.27 3.93 18.39
CA GLY A 239 4.99 3.97 19.09
C GLY A 239 4.53 5.40 19.41
N PRO A 240 3.37 5.57 20.07
CA PRO A 240 2.84 6.89 20.44
C PRO A 240 3.79 7.73 21.31
N GLN A 241 4.69 7.08 22.05
CA GLN A 241 5.63 7.70 22.98
C GLN A 241 7.00 8.04 22.35
N THR A 242 7.32 7.47 21.18
CA THR A 242 8.60 7.67 20.47
C THR A 242 8.36 7.85 18.96
N PRO A 243 7.88 9.03 18.54
CA PRO A 243 7.45 9.26 17.15
C PRO A 243 8.60 9.39 16.14
N SER A 244 9.86 9.51 16.57
CA SER A 244 11.02 9.68 15.70
C SER A 244 12.13 8.66 15.98
N VAL A 245 11.86 7.40 15.68
CA VAL A 245 12.89 6.35 15.69
C VAL A 245 13.69 6.48 14.39
N LYS A 246 14.93 6.99 14.47
CA LYS A 246 15.84 7.00 13.31
C LYS A 246 16.26 5.55 13.03
N PRO A 247 16.06 5.01 11.82
CA PRO A 247 16.32 3.59 11.52
C PRO A 247 17.79 3.17 11.72
N ASN A 248 18.71 4.13 11.78
CA ASN A 248 20.15 3.90 11.89
C ASN A 248 20.75 4.18 13.27
N SER A 249 19.94 4.33 14.33
CA SER A 249 20.51 4.48 15.67
C SER A 249 21.26 3.21 16.08
N PRO A 250 22.34 3.33 16.87
CA PRO A 250 23.14 2.18 17.31
C PRO A 250 22.35 1.19 18.18
N GLU A 251 21.22 1.61 18.74
CA GLU A 251 20.30 0.76 19.52
C GLU A 251 19.45 -0.19 18.65
N ILE A 252 19.28 0.16 17.37
CA ILE A 252 18.42 -0.56 16.42
C ILE A 252 19.25 -1.43 15.48
N SER A 253 20.39 -0.89 15.06
CA SER A 253 21.14 -1.40 13.91
C SER A 253 22.61 -1.52 14.30
N PHE A 254 22.99 -2.72 14.73
CA PHE A 254 24.32 -3.11 15.24
C PHE A 254 24.71 -4.50 14.74
N ASP A 255 26.01 -4.74 14.62
CA ASP A 255 26.60 -6.03 14.23
C ASP A 255 27.10 -6.85 15.42
N THR A 256 27.34 -6.19 16.57
CA THR A 256 27.98 -6.77 17.75
C THR A 256 27.15 -6.52 19.00
N LEU A 257 26.88 -7.57 19.78
CA LEU A 257 26.24 -7.51 21.09
C LEU A 257 27.22 -8.06 22.13
N GLU A 258 27.57 -7.23 23.11
CA GLU A 258 28.52 -7.57 24.17
C GLU A 258 27.87 -7.38 25.54
N PHE A 259 28.14 -8.30 26.47
CA PHE A 259 27.74 -8.17 27.86
C PHE A 259 28.78 -8.76 28.80
N GLU A 260 28.84 -8.21 30.02
CA GLU A 260 29.79 -8.60 31.06
C GLU A 260 29.05 -8.94 32.37
N ARG A 261 29.44 -10.05 32.99
CA ARG A 261 28.88 -10.56 34.25
C ARG A 261 29.97 -11.18 35.11
N LYS A 262 29.74 -11.24 36.43
CA LYS A 262 30.66 -11.85 37.40
C LYS A 262 30.40 -13.36 37.52
N SER A 263 31.40 -14.18 37.21
CA SER A 263 31.37 -15.63 37.41
C SER A 263 32.77 -16.23 37.36
N ASP A 264 32.92 -17.30 38.13
CA ASP A 264 34.08 -18.15 38.24
C ASP A 264 33.83 -19.59 37.73
N GLU A 265 32.59 -19.90 37.30
CA GLU A 265 32.18 -21.22 36.82
C GLU A 265 31.81 -21.22 35.33
N ASN A 266 31.91 -22.40 34.71
CA ASN A 266 31.43 -22.63 33.35
C ASN A 266 29.90 -22.66 33.32
N ILE A 267 29.28 -21.83 32.46
CA ILE A 267 27.81 -21.68 32.42
C ILE A 267 27.28 -21.97 31.01
N ASN A 268 26.25 -22.81 30.93
CA ASN A 268 25.52 -23.05 29.70
C ASN A 268 24.49 -21.94 29.46
N VAL A 269 24.47 -21.41 28.25
CA VAL A 269 23.63 -20.31 27.81
C VAL A 269 22.89 -20.70 26.54
N THR A 270 21.64 -20.26 26.42
CA THR A 270 20.87 -20.38 25.19
C THR A 270 20.54 -19.00 24.67
N VAL A 271 21.04 -18.67 23.48
CA VAL A 271 20.71 -17.42 22.79
C VAL A 271 19.50 -17.70 21.89
N ASN A 272 18.36 -17.11 22.22
CA ASN A 272 17.14 -17.19 21.44
C ASN A 272 17.05 -15.99 20.51
N LEU A 273 16.99 -16.24 19.21
CA LEU A 273 16.85 -15.21 18.18
C LEU A 273 15.46 -15.28 17.56
N VAL A 274 14.67 -14.23 17.72
CA VAL A 274 13.34 -14.08 17.09
C VAL A 274 13.49 -13.30 15.79
N ARG A 275 13.19 -13.91 14.65
CA ARG A 275 13.29 -13.29 13.32
C ARG A 275 12.36 -12.07 13.19
N ASP A 276 12.83 -11.02 12.52
CA ASP A 276 12.02 -9.85 12.17
C ASP A 276 11.49 -10.00 10.75
N GLU A 277 10.27 -10.51 10.65
CA GLU A 277 9.58 -10.65 9.38
C GLU A 277 8.33 -9.77 9.39
N LYS A 278 8.13 -8.97 8.35
CA LYS A 278 6.96 -8.07 8.25
C LYS A 278 5.63 -8.83 8.24
N ASN A 279 5.63 -10.10 7.82
CA ASN A 279 4.51 -11.02 8.00
C ASN A 279 5.00 -12.06 9.00
N GLU A 280 4.28 -12.25 10.09
CA GLU A 280 4.64 -13.28 11.05
C GLU A 280 4.46 -14.66 10.39
N ARG A 281 5.55 -15.42 10.29
CA ARG A 281 5.52 -16.83 9.91
C ARG A 281 5.10 -17.66 11.12
N PHE A 282 4.35 -18.70 10.85
CA PHE A 282 3.84 -19.63 11.83
C PHE A 282 4.46 -21.00 11.61
N LYS A 283 4.69 -21.71 12.70
CA LYS A 283 4.95 -23.14 12.65
C LYS A 283 3.63 -23.85 12.40
N LEU A 284 3.56 -24.65 11.34
CA LEU A 284 2.35 -25.38 11.00
C LEU A 284 2.17 -26.57 11.95
N SER A 285 0.92 -26.88 12.29
CA SER A 285 0.62 -28.13 12.99
C SER A 285 1.08 -29.33 12.14
N PRO A 286 1.50 -30.46 12.72
CA PRO A 286 2.04 -31.60 11.96
C PRO A 286 1.12 -32.07 10.83
N ILE A 287 -0.20 -32.07 11.07
CA ILE A 287 -1.23 -32.47 10.09
C ILE A 287 -1.25 -31.48 8.90
N LEU A 288 -1.15 -30.18 9.19
CA LEU A 288 -1.13 -29.14 8.16
C LEU A 288 0.19 -29.14 7.38
N ALA A 289 1.30 -29.43 8.08
CA ALA A 289 2.62 -29.52 7.47
C ALA A 289 2.71 -30.69 6.48
N GLU A 290 2.07 -31.83 6.77
CA GLU A 290 2.00 -32.98 5.87
C GLU A 290 1.18 -32.70 4.61
N ILE A 291 0.07 -31.94 4.73
CA ILE A 291 -0.77 -31.57 3.58
C ILE A 291 -0.06 -30.58 2.64
N LEU A 292 0.64 -29.61 3.22
CA LEU A 292 1.31 -28.53 2.48
C LEU A 292 2.78 -28.84 2.15
N ASP A 293 3.30 -29.97 2.61
CA ASP A 293 4.71 -30.37 2.53
C ASP A 293 5.67 -29.25 2.98
N THR A 294 5.25 -28.49 3.99
CA THR A 294 5.99 -27.31 4.49
C THR A 294 5.80 -27.17 6.00
N GLU A 295 6.87 -26.91 6.75
CA GLU A 295 6.79 -26.78 8.23
C GLU A 295 6.54 -25.33 8.71
N GLU A 296 6.89 -24.34 7.88
CA GLU A 296 6.88 -22.92 8.23
C GLU A 296 6.30 -22.08 7.08
N GLU A 297 5.18 -21.40 7.30
CA GLU A 297 4.56 -20.53 6.30
C GLU A 297 3.87 -19.31 6.91
N ASP A 298 3.56 -18.31 6.08
CA ASP A 298 2.74 -17.18 6.49
C ASP A 298 1.24 -17.48 6.32
N ARG A 299 0.37 -16.71 6.99
CA ARG A 299 -1.09 -16.97 6.97
C ARG A 299 -1.67 -16.99 5.54
N ALA A 300 -1.17 -16.12 4.66
CA ALA A 300 -1.64 -16.04 3.28
C ALA A 300 -1.17 -17.23 2.45
N GLY A 301 0.10 -17.62 2.61
CA GLY A 301 0.74 -18.78 1.99
C GLY A 301 0.06 -20.09 2.38
N VAL A 302 -0.34 -20.25 3.65
CA VAL A 302 -1.11 -21.43 4.09
C VAL A 302 -2.47 -21.50 3.40
N VAL A 303 -3.21 -20.39 3.33
CA VAL A 303 -4.52 -20.33 2.66
C VAL A 303 -4.37 -20.61 1.16
N GLN A 304 -3.34 -20.04 0.53
CA GLN A 304 -3.02 -20.29 -0.87
C GLN A 304 -2.63 -21.75 -1.11
N GLY A 305 -1.78 -22.33 -0.26
CA GLY A 305 -1.37 -23.73 -0.34
C GLY A 305 -2.55 -24.68 -0.22
N ILE A 306 -3.49 -24.41 0.69
CA ILE A 306 -4.74 -25.20 0.81
C ILE A 306 -5.59 -25.02 -0.44
N TRP A 307 -5.69 -23.81 -0.99
CA TRP A 307 -6.41 -23.60 -2.24
C TRP A 307 -5.80 -24.38 -3.41
N GLU A 308 -4.47 -24.37 -3.53
CA GLU A 308 -3.73 -25.13 -4.54
C GLU A 308 -3.92 -26.64 -4.34
N TYR A 309 -3.86 -27.13 -3.10
CA TYR A 309 -4.14 -28.51 -2.75
C TYR A 309 -5.56 -28.94 -3.15
N CYS A 310 -6.58 -28.16 -2.76
CA CYS A 310 -7.97 -28.43 -3.09
C CYS A 310 -8.21 -28.42 -4.60
N ARG A 311 -7.51 -27.54 -5.33
CA ARG A 311 -7.58 -27.50 -6.79
C ARG A 311 -6.89 -28.69 -7.45
N ALA A 312 -5.73 -29.11 -6.94
CA ALA A 312 -4.99 -30.25 -7.47
C ALA A 312 -5.75 -31.58 -7.25
N MET A 313 -6.42 -31.71 -6.10
CA MET A 313 -7.19 -32.90 -5.73
C MET A 313 -8.64 -32.88 -6.24
N GLY A 314 -9.07 -31.81 -6.92
CA GLY A 314 -10.42 -31.70 -7.48
C GLY A 314 -11.54 -31.71 -6.41
N LEU A 315 -11.29 -31.13 -5.24
CA LEU A 315 -12.19 -31.18 -4.06
C LEU A 315 -13.27 -30.09 -4.05
N GLN A 316 -13.36 -29.28 -5.10
CA GLN A 316 -14.36 -28.21 -5.22
C GLN A 316 -15.66 -28.79 -5.79
N GLU A 317 -16.80 -28.41 -5.22
CA GLU A 317 -18.10 -28.80 -5.77
C GLU A 317 -18.39 -28.05 -7.09
N ASP A 318 -18.99 -28.74 -8.05
CA ASP A 318 -19.30 -28.17 -9.38
C ASP A 318 -20.38 -27.08 -9.32
N GLU A 319 -21.34 -27.21 -8.39
CA GLU A 319 -22.46 -26.27 -8.19
C GLU A 319 -22.04 -25.02 -7.41
N ASP A 320 -21.22 -25.17 -6.35
CA ASP A 320 -20.67 -24.06 -5.60
C ASP A 320 -19.14 -24.19 -5.45
N LYS A 321 -18.39 -23.42 -6.25
CA LYS A 321 -16.92 -23.39 -6.21
C LYS A 321 -16.35 -22.87 -4.88
N ARG A 322 -17.20 -22.44 -3.95
CA ARG A 322 -16.81 -21.98 -2.61
C ARG A 322 -16.97 -23.06 -1.55
N SER A 323 -17.72 -24.13 -1.80
CA SER A 323 -17.75 -25.32 -0.94
C SER A 323 -16.64 -26.28 -1.37
N ILE A 324 -15.98 -26.86 -0.38
CA ILE A 324 -14.90 -27.82 -0.56
C ILE A 324 -15.27 -29.06 0.24
N VAL A 325 -15.24 -30.22 -0.41
CA VAL A 325 -15.40 -31.52 0.23
C VAL A 325 -14.05 -31.91 0.83
N CYS A 326 -14.01 -32.15 2.15
CA CYS A 326 -12.78 -32.55 2.81
C CYS A 326 -12.47 -34.01 2.48
N ASN A 327 -11.29 -34.26 1.94
CA ASN A 327 -10.72 -35.60 1.87
C ASN A 327 -10.21 -36.05 3.24
N GLU A 328 -9.72 -37.30 3.36
CA GLU A 328 -9.22 -37.86 4.62
C GLU A 328 -8.26 -36.93 5.41
N PRO A 329 -7.19 -36.36 4.83
CA PRO A 329 -6.29 -35.47 5.57
C PRO A 329 -6.92 -34.12 5.93
N LEU A 330 -7.75 -33.52 5.05
CA LEU A 330 -8.47 -32.28 5.40
C LEU A 330 -9.54 -32.52 6.46
N ARG A 331 -10.14 -33.72 6.48
CA ARG A 331 -11.09 -34.13 7.51
C ARG A 331 -10.38 -34.30 8.86
N GLN A 332 -9.17 -34.84 8.87
CA GLN A 332 -8.34 -34.91 10.08
C GLN A 332 -7.91 -33.52 10.57
N LEU A 333 -7.69 -32.56 9.66
CA LEU A 333 -7.34 -31.19 10.01
C LEU A 333 -8.55 -30.42 10.57
N PHE A 334 -9.65 -30.34 9.81
CA PHE A 334 -10.79 -29.47 10.13
C PHE A 334 -11.89 -30.16 10.94
N ASN A 335 -11.86 -31.49 11.10
CA ASN A 335 -12.91 -32.30 11.72
C ASN A 335 -14.30 -32.07 11.11
N LYS A 336 -14.35 -31.81 9.80
CA LYS A 336 -15.58 -31.53 9.02
C LYS A 336 -15.50 -32.20 7.66
N ASP A 337 -16.65 -32.67 7.17
CA ASP A 337 -16.76 -33.33 5.86
C ASP A 337 -16.87 -32.32 4.69
N SER A 338 -17.40 -31.12 4.93
CA SER A 338 -17.46 -30.04 3.96
C SER A 338 -17.20 -28.69 4.63
N ILE A 339 -16.48 -27.82 3.93
CA ILE A 339 -16.06 -26.49 4.40
C ILE A 339 -16.37 -25.41 3.38
N TYR A 340 -16.67 -24.20 3.86
CA TYR A 340 -16.85 -23.02 3.01
C TYR A 340 -15.54 -22.22 2.99
N PHE A 341 -14.97 -22.02 1.80
CA PHE A 341 -13.61 -21.49 1.63
C PHE A 341 -13.36 -20.14 2.32
N PRO A 342 -14.28 -19.16 2.30
CA PRO A 342 -14.10 -17.91 3.06
C PRO A 342 -13.90 -18.07 4.58
N PHE A 343 -14.34 -19.17 5.20
CA PHE A 343 -14.12 -19.45 6.62
C PHE A 343 -12.82 -20.24 6.89
N VAL A 344 -12.12 -20.69 5.85
CA VAL A 344 -10.86 -21.42 5.98
C VAL A 344 -9.81 -20.65 6.80
N PRO A 345 -9.59 -19.32 6.60
CA PRO A 345 -8.63 -18.58 7.42
C PRO A 345 -8.91 -18.61 8.93
N ASP A 346 -10.18 -18.66 9.31
CA ASP A 346 -10.61 -18.73 10.72
C ASP A 346 -10.41 -20.14 11.28
N LEU A 347 -10.74 -21.16 10.48
CA LEU A 347 -10.53 -22.57 10.84
C LEU A 347 -9.05 -22.94 10.95
N LEU A 348 -8.16 -22.21 10.25
CA LEU A 348 -6.72 -22.41 10.31
C LEU A 348 -6.05 -21.81 11.54
N HIS A 349 -6.67 -20.82 12.19
CA HIS A 349 -6.07 -20.15 13.35
C HIS A 349 -5.52 -21.10 14.43
N PRO A 350 -6.22 -22.17 14.87
CA PRO A 350 -5.68 -23.11 15.86
C PRO A 350 -4.51 -23.98 15.34
N HIS A 351 -4.32 -24.07 14.03
CA HIS A 351 -3.25 -24.85 13.39
C HIS A 351 -1.99 -24.03 13.07
N LEU A 352 -2.04 -22.72 13.35
CA LEU A 352 -0.93 -21.77 13.18
C LEU A 352 -0.30 -21.50 14.54
N LEU A 353 0.77 -22.23 14.86
CA LEU A 353 1.53 -22.05 16.10
C LEU A 353 2.55 -20.92 15.93
N PRO A 354 2.86 -20.15 16.98
CA PRO A 354 3.93 -19.17 16.92
C PRO A 354 5.26 -19.87 16.58
N LEU A 355 6.04 -19.28 15.68
CA LEU A 355 7.34 -19.84 15.30
C LEU A 355 8.27 -19.86 16.53
N PRO A 356 8.88 -21.00 16.88
CA PRO A 356 9.85 -21.04 17.97
C PRO A 356 11.06 -20.17 17.61
N PRO A 357 11.68 -19.48 18.59
CA PRO A 357 12.90 -18.74 18.35
C PRO A 357 14.02 -19.69 17.93
N ILE A 358 14.97 -19.19 17.13
CA ILE A 358 16.19 -19.93 16.81
C ILE A 358 17.03 -20.01 18.10
N GLN A 359 17.30 -21.22 18.58
CA GLN A 359 18.07 -21.45 19.81
C GLN A 359 19.52 -21.81 19.48
N LEU A 360 20.45 -20.92 19.82
CA LEU A 360 21.88 -21.18 19.76
C LEU A 360 22.39 -21.56 21.14
N LYS A 361 22.81 -22.82 21.30
CA LYS A 361 23.35 -23.32 22.57
C LYS A 361 24.83 -22.98 22.67
N TYR A 362 25.26 -22.32 23.73
CA TYR A 362 26.65 -21.95 23.93
C TYR A 362 27.08 -22.22 25.37
N THR A 363 28.30 -22.71 25.56
CA THR A 363 28.87 -22.90 26.91
C THR A 363 29.93 -21.84 27.12
N ILE A 364 29.72 -20.96 28.09
CA ILE A 364 30.72 -20.00 28.57
C ILE A 364 31.78 -20.81 29.32
N ARG A 365 33.01 -20.83 28.78
CA ARG A 365 34.17 -21.50 29.37
C ARG A 365 35.12 -20.46 29.98
N VAL A 366 35.43 -20.57 31.26
CA VAL A 366 36.41 -19.69 31.95
C VAL A 366 37.76 -20.38 32.17
N ASP A 367 37.90 -21.59 31.61
CA ASP A 367 39.09 -22.43 31.75
C ASP A 367 40.34 -21.80 31.09
N LYS A 368 41.49 -21.97 31.76
CA LYS A 368 42.80 -21.50 31.27
C LYS A 368 43.13 -21.98 29.86
N SER A 369 42.77 -23.22 29.53
CA SER A 369 43.02 -23.84 28.22
C SER A 369 42.25 -23.18 27.07
N TYR A 370 41.06 -22.64 27.34
CA TYR A 370 40.24 -21.96 26.34
C TYR A 370 40.67 -20.49 26.17
N ILE A 371 40.96 -19.80 27.28
CA ILE A 371 41.27 -18.35 27.27
C ILE A 371 42.70 -18.05 26.79
N LYS A 372 43.73 -18.79 27.25
CA LYS A 372 45.13 -18.56 26.84
C LYS A 372 45.58 -19.40 25.64
N GLY A 373 44.80 -20.40 25.25
CA GLY A 373 45.22 -21.44 24.31
C GLY A 373 46.19 -22.44 24.96
N SER A 374 46.17 -23.70 24.52
CA SER A 374 47.09 -24.72 25.02
C SER A 374 48.46 -24.55 24.36
N THR A 375 49.51 -24.31 25.14
CA THR A 375 50.91 -24.26 24.66
C THR A 375 51.55 -25.64 24.48
N ASP A 376 51.01 -26.70 25.08
CA ASP A 376 51.75 -27.96 25.27
C ASP A 376 51.23 -29.18 24.50
N SER A 377 50.10 -29.11 23.77
CA SER A 377 49.60 -30.34 23.12
C SER A 377 48.88 -30.25 21.78
N ASN A 378 48.50 -29.07 21.26
CA ASN A 378 48.03 -28.94 19.86
C ASN A 378 48.09 -27.47 19.38
N PRO A 379 48.90 -27.12 18.36
CA PRO A 379 49.06 -25.75 17.84
C PRO A 379 47.83 -25.15 17.13
N SER A 380 46.72 -25.90 17.01
CA SER A 380 45.57 -25.53 16.19
C SER A 380 44.42 -24.86 16.97
N ILE A 381 44.51 -24.74 18.30
CA ILE A 381 43.45 -24.16 19.13
C ILE A 381 43.81 -22.70 19.43
N GLN A 382 43.19 -21.78 18.70
CA GLN A 382 43.34 -20.34 18.95
C GLN A 382 42.72 -19.95 20.31
N PRO A 383 43.32 -18.99 21.04
CA PRO A 383 42.76 -18.48 22.29
C PRO A 383 41.36 -17.89 22.03
N SER A 384 40.39 -18.21 22.90
CA SER A 384 39.00 -17.75 22.81
C SER A 384 38.34 -17.99 21.45
N ALA A 385 38.59 -19.15 20.84
CA ALA A 385 38.03 -19.51 19.53
C ALA A 385 36.48 -19.37 19.51
N PRO A 386 35.90 -18.56 18.59
CA PRO A 386 34.46 -18.34 18.53
C PRO A 386 33.73 -19.60 18.06
N THR A 387 32.57 -19.87 18.66
CA THR A 387 31.61 -20.83 18.11
C THR A 387 30.86 -20.19 16.96
N ILE A 388 30.87 -20.84 15.80
CA ILE A 388 30.29 -20.32 14.56
C ILE A 388 28.95 -21.00 14.30
N TYR A 389 27.92 -20.20 14.06
CA TYR A 389 26.59 -20.64 13.65
C TYR A 389 26.20 -20.02 12.31
N ASP A 390 25.86 -20.84 11.33
CA ASP A 390 25.39 -20.38 10.02
C ASP A 390 23.87 -20.44 9.97
N LEU A 391 23.22 -19.26 9.85
CA LEU A 391 21.77 -19.09 9.83
C LEU A 391 21.30 -18.68 8.44
N ARG A 392 20.26 -19.32 7.91
CA ARG A 392 19.60 -18.87 6.69
C ARG A 392 18.60 -17.77 7.01
N VAL A 393 18.73 -16.64 6.32
CA VAL A 393 17.92 -15.44 6.56
C VAL A 393 17.44 -14.88 5.22
N PRO A 394 16.15 -14.49 5.10
CA PRO A 394 15.64 -13.89 3.87
C PRO A 394 16.28 -12.52 3.64
N LEU A 395 16.82 -12.30 2.44
CA LEU A 395 17.40 -11.01 2.05
C LEU A 395 16.35 -10.07 1.46
N PRO A 396 16.46 -8.76 1.71
CA PRO A 396 15.64 -7.78 1.02
C PRO A 396 15.97 -7.80 -0.48
N ASN A 397 14.94 -7.64 -1.32
CA ASN A 397 15.12 -7.59 -2.77
C ASN A 397 16.05 -6.40 -3.14
N PRO A 398 17.18 -6.65 -3.82
CA PRO A 398 18.16 -5.60 -4.15
C PRO A 398 17.57 -4.49 -5.05
N LEU A 399 16.53 -4.82 -5.82
CA LEU A 399 15.86 -3.86 -6.70
C LEU A 399 14.91 -2.92 -5.95
N VAL A 400 14.61 -3.13 -4.66
CA VAL A 400 13.68 -2.26 -3.92
C VAL A 400 14.13 -0.81 -3.96
N HIS A 401 15.44 -0.56 -3.87
CA HIS A 401 15.98 0.79 -3.99
C HIS A 401 15.76 1.39 -5.39
N GLU A 402 15.94 0.61 -6.46
CA GLU A 402 15.71 1.07 -7.82
C GLU A 402 14.22 1.29 -8.11
N LEU A 403 13.37 0.35 -7.72
CA LEU A 403 11.91 0.42 -7.86
C LEU A 403 11.32 1.59 -7.07
N SER A 404 11.80 1.83 -5.85
CA SER A 404 11.40 2.99 -5.05
C SER A 404 11.90 4.30 -5.65
N ARG A 405 13.09 4.33 -6.26
CA ARG A 405 13.59 5.50 -6.99
C ARG A 405 12.70 5.88 -8.16
N PHE A 406 12.16 4.91 -8.91
CA PHE A 406 11.21 5.20 -10.00
C PHE A 406 9.96 5.94 -9.49
N HIS A 407 9.40 5.52 -8.35
CA HIS A 407 8.21 6.17 -7.77
C HIS A 407 8.48 7.51 -7.08
N THR A 408 9.66 7.66 -6.46
CA THR A 408 10.00 8.83 -5.62
C THR A 408 10.85 9.88 -6.34
N SER A 409 11.28 9.62 -7.56
CA SER A 409 12.08 10.57 -8.32
C SER A 409 11.33 11.89 -8.55
N LYS A 410 11.89 12.98 -8.00
CA LYS A 410 11.30 14.31 -8.11
C LYS A 410 11.23 14.81 -9.57
N SER A 411 12.21 14.43 -10.40
CA SER A 411 12.23 14.74 -11.84
C SER A 411 11.03 14.15 -12.56
N HIS A 412 10.76 12.86 -12.36
CA HIS A 412 9.62 12.20 -13.01
C HIS A 412 8.29 12.83 -12.58
N MET A 413 8.17 13.23 -11.32
CA MET A 413 6.98 13.94 -10.83
C MET A 413 6.82 15.33 -11.50
N SER A 414 7.91 16.08 -11.67
CA SER A 414 7.85 17.36 -12.40
C SER A 414 7.54 17.16 -13.88
N ASP A 415 8.08 16.12 -14.50
CA ASP A 415 7.83 15.81 -15.91
C ASP A 415 6.35 15.44 -16.14
N LEU A 416 5.76 14.64 -15.25
CA LEU A 416 4.32 14.34 -15.27
C LEU A 416 3.47 15.60 -15.11
N GLN A 417 3.85 16.54 -14.24
CA GLN A 417 3.16 17.81 -14.11
C GLN A 417 3.27 18.67 -15.37
N ASN A 418 4.41 18.61 -16.07
CA ASN A 418 4.61 19.32 -17.33
C ASN A 418 3.77 18.69 -18.45
N ILE A 419 3.68 17.37 -18.53
CA ILE A 419 2.81 16.67 -19.48
C ILE A 419 1.35 17.09 -19.29
N VAL A 420 0.86 17.14 -18.05
CA VAL A 420 -0.51 17.59 -17.75
C VAL A 420 -0.77 19.04 -18.21
N LYS A 421 0.23 19.92 -18.12
CA LYS A 421 0.10 21.30 -18.64
C LYS A 421 0.04 21.33 -20.16
N ILE A 422 0.91 20.57 -20.83
CA ILE A 422 0.93 20.47 -22.30
C ILE A 422 -0.41 19.93 -22.81
N ASP A 423 -0.97 18.95 -22.11
CA ASP A 423 -2.29 18.38 -22.38
C ASP A 423 -3.43 19.41 -22.26
N ASP A 424 -3.41 20.22 -21.20
CA ASP A 424 -4.38 21.31 -21.00
C ASP A 424 -4.25 22.35 -22.15
N ASP A 425 -3.03 22.72 -22.54
CA ASP A 425 -2.78 23.63 -23.67
C ASP A 425 -3.22 23.03 -25.01
N LEU A 426 -3.00 21.74 -25.21
CA LEU A 426 -3.43 21.01 -26.40
C LEU A 426 -4.96 21.04 -26.52
N ALA A 427 -5.68 20.76 -25.43
CA ALA A 427 -7.14 20.78 -25.44
C ALA A 427 -7.69 22.17 -25.79
N LEU A 428 -7.04 23.24 -25.31
CA LEU A 428 -7.39 24.62 -25.68
C LEU A 428 -7.14 24.89 -27.17
N LEU A 429 -6.04 24.39 -27.73
CA LEU A 429 -5.75 24.51 -29.16
C LEU A 429 -6.77 23.76 -30.02
N VAL A 430 -7.12 22.52 -29.63
CA VAL A 430 -8.15 21.72 -30.33
C VAL A 430 -9.50 22.43 -30.30
N GLN A 431 -9.90 22.99 -29.16
CA GLN A 431 -11.14 23.78 -29.08
C GLN A 431 -11.10 25.01 -30.00
N LYS A 432 -9.96 25.71 -30.07
CA LYS A 432 -9.78 26.86 -30.97
C LYS A 432 -9.84 26.44 -32.44
N ILE A 433 -9.29 25.29 -32.79
CA ILE A 433 -9.39 24.70 -34.14
C ILE A 433 -10.86 24.41 -34.46
N HIS A 434 -11.61 23.80 -33.54
CA HIS A 434 -13.03 23.53 -33.70
C HIS A 434 -13.84 24.81 -33.94
N GLN A 435 -13.62 25.84 -33.13
CA GLN A 435 -14.28 27.15 -33.30
C GLN A 435 -13.92 27.81 -34.64
N THR A 436 -12.67 27.70 -35.07
CA THR A 436 -12.21 28.27 -36.35
C THR A 436 -12.82 27.52 -37.53
N ASN A 437 -12.90 26.19 -37.46
CA ASN A 437 -13.56 25.38 -38.48
C ASN A 437 -15.07 25.68 -38.55
N ALA A 438 -15.73 25.86 -37.40
CA ALA A 438 -17.13 26.28 -37.36
C ALA A 438 -17.36 27.65 -38.02
N LYS A 439 -16.50 28.65 -37.75
CA LYS A 439 -16.53 29.95 -38.42
C LYS A 439 -16.31 29.82 -39.92
N ARG A 440 -15.34 29.02 -40.34
CA ARG A 440 -15.07 28.76 -41.76
C ARG A 440 -16.29 28.16 -42.45
N LYS A 441 -16.86 27.09 -41.90
CA LYS A 441 -18.09 26.45 -42.42
C LYS A 441 -19.26 27.43 -42.49
N PHE A 442 -19.41 28.29 -41.49
CA PHE A 442 -20.43 29.35 -41.48
C PHE A 442 -20.27 30.28 -42.69
N TYR A 443 -19.07 30.83 -42.91
CA TYR A 443 -18.81 31.72 -44.05
C TYR A 443 -18.86 31.00 -45.40
N GLU A 444 -18.43 29.73 -45.46
CA GLU A 444 -18.49 28.92 -46.68
C GLU A 444 -19.95 28.63 -47.10
N ASN A 445 -20.80 28.29 -46.13
CA ASN A 445 -22.23 28.08 -46.38
C ASN A 445 -22.94 29.39 -46.78
N LEU A 446 -22.57 30.51 -46.17
CA LEU A 446 -23.07 31.84 -46.55
C LEU A 446 -22.63 32.21 -47.98
N ALA A 447 -21.39 31.89 -48.36
CA ALA A 447 -20.86 32.20 -49.69
C ALA A 447 -21.48 31.32 -50.79
N LYS A 448 -21.78 30.05 -50.50
CA LYS A 448 -22.42 29.12 -51.44
C LYS A 448 -23.89 29.49 -51.72
N ASP A 449 -24.71 29.67 -50.68
CA ASP A 449 -26.15 29.91 -50.79
C ASP A 449 -26.67 30.97 -49.79
N PRO A 450 -26.46 32.27 -50.04
CA PRO A 450 -26.75 33.30 -49.04
C PRO A 450 -28.24 33.41 -48.69
N THR A 451 -29.13 33.25 -49.66
CA THR A 451 -30.58 33.45 -49.46
C THR A 451 -31.22 32.32 -48.64
N SER A 452 -30.88 31.06 -48.96
CA SER A 452 -31.34 29.89 -48.20
C SER A 452 -30.67 29.82 -46.83
N PHE A 453 -29.39 30.18 -46.76
CA PHE A 453 -28.64 30.21 -45.51
C PHE A 453 -29.22 31.24 -44.52
N ILE A 454 -29.45 32.49 -44.94
CA ILE A 454 -30.01 33.53 -44.05
C ILE A 454 -31.38 33.12 -43.52
N LYS A 455 -32.25 32.53 -44.37
CA LYS A 455 -33.55 32.02 -43.92
C LYS A 455 -33.39 30.94 -42.84
N ARG A 456 -32.53 29.94 -43.08
CA ARG A 456 -32.24 28.88 -42.09
C ARG A 456 -31.61 29.43 -40.83
N TRP A 457 -30.72 30.42 -40.95
CA TRP A 457 -30.02 31.03 -39.83
C TRP A 457 -30.98 31.84 -38.95
N ILE A 458 -31.83 32.68 -39.55
CA ILE A 458 -32.91 33.37 -38.84
C ILE A 458 -33.77 32.33 -38.12
N SER A 459 -34.25 31.29 -38.82
CA SER A 459 -35.02 30.19 -38.23
C SER A 459 -34.28 29.34 -37.19
N SER A 460 -32.96 29.42 -37.09
CA SER A 460 -32.22 28.82 -35.96
C SER A 460 -32.22 29.78 -34.79
N GLN A 461 -31.98 31.08 -35.04
CA GLN A 461 -31.77 32.08 -33.99
C GLN A 461 -32.99 32.36 -33.12
N GLN A 462 -34.24 32.41 -33.63
CA GLN A 462 -35.39 32.46 -32.69
C GLN A 462 -35.73 31.13 -32.03
N ARG A 463 -35.31 29.96 -32.54
CA ARG A 463 -35.48 28.70 -31.78
C ARG A 463 -34.53 28.75 -30.60
N ASP A 464 -33.29 29.17 -30.86
CA ASP A 464 -32.31 29.39 -29.80
C ASP A 464 -32.78 30.47 -28.81
N LEU A 465 -33.36 31.58 -29.29
CA LEU A 465 -33.92 32.64 -28.43
C LEU A 465 -35.08 32.13 -27.58
N GLU A 466 -36.00 31.35 -28.15
CA GLU A 466 -37.14 30.76 -27.46
C GLU A 466 -36.67 29.81 -26.35
N VAL A 467 -35.64 29.01 -26.63
CA VAL A 467 -35.01 28.12 -25.64
C VAL A 467 -34.36 28.94 -24.52
N VAL A 468 -33.62 30.00 -24.84
CA VAL A 468 -32.94 30.86 -23.85
C VAL A 468 -33.94 31.64 -22.99
N LEU A 469 -35.02 32.15 -23.58
CA LEU A 469 -36.10 32.82 -22.86
C LEU A 469 -36.99 31.83 -22.08
N ALA A 470 -36.74 30.52 -22.23
CA ALA A 470 -37.57 29.44 -21.70
C ALA A 470 -39.06 29.60 -22.08
N GLU A 471 -39.33 30.28 -23.18
CA GLU A 471 -40.69 30.44 -23.72
C GLU A 471 -41.22 29.09 -24.21
N GLY A 472 -40.33 28.18 -24.63
CA GLY A 472 -40.67 26.78 -24.91
C GLY A 472 -41.06 25.94 -23.67
N MET A 473 -40.81 26.43 -22.45
CA MET A 473 -41.19 25.74 -21.19
C MET A 473 -42.56 26.21 -20.67
N ARG A 474 -43.13 27.28 -21.23
CA ARG A 474 -44.51 27.70 -20.96
C ARG A 474 -45.47 26.81 -21.74
N GLY A 475 -45.54 25.54 -21.30
CA GLY A 475 -46.50 24.50 -21.67
C GLY A 475 -47.49 24.82 -22.78
N GLY A 476 -47.03 24.71 -24.02
CA GLY A 476 -47.82 24.72 -25.24
C GLY A 476 -46.97 24.07 -26.32
N GLY A 477 -47.17 22.77 -26.51
CA GLY A 477 -46.27 21.88 -27.24
C GLY A 477 -45.91 22.35 -28.65
N GLU A 478 -44.65 22.09 -29.00
CA GLU A 478 -43.98 21.75 -30.28
C GLU A 478 -44.46 22.30 -31.64
N ASP A 479 -45.69 22.81 -31.77
CA ASP A 479 -46.27 23.30 -33.03
C ASP A 479 -46.52 24.83 -33.05
N ALA A 480 -46.21 25.54 -31.95
CA ALA A 480 -46.59 26.95 -31.81
C ALA A 480 -45.52 27.98 -32.16
N ASN A 481 -44.27 27.60 -32.47
CA ASN A 481 -43.22 28.60 -32.57
C ASN A 481 -42.09 28.28 -33.57
N GLY A 482 -42.45 28.32 -34.84
CA GLY A 482 -41.52 28.83 -35.85
C GLY A 482 -41.45 30.36 -35.75
N LEU A 483 -40.24 30.89 -35.61
CA LEU A 483 -39.73 31.72 -36.71
C LEU A 483 -40.18 33.17 -36.91
N GLY A 484 -41.23 33.62 -36.22
CA GLY A 484 -41.82 34.97 -36.32
C GLY A 484 -43.35 34.97 -36.23
N GLY A 485 -43.95 33.81 -35.95
CA GLY A 485 -45.37 33.54 -36.21
C GLY A 485 -46.28 33.36 -35.00
N THR A 486 -45.84 33.56 -33.75
CA THR A 486 -46.70 33.35 -32.55
C THR A 486 -47.95 34.22 -32.53
N GLY A 487 -47.97 35.29 -33.34
CA GLY A 487 -49.18 36.00 -33.71
C GLY A 487 -49.62 35.76 -35.16
N GLU A 488 -48.72 35.66 -36.14
CA GLU A 488 -49.09 35.73 -37.56
C GLU A 488 -49.81 34.51 -38.12
N GLU A 489 -49.42 33.30 -37.74
CA GLU A 489 -50.11 32.08 -38.21
C GLU A 489 -51.46 31.91 -37.52
N TRP A 490 -51.54 32.28 -36.23
CA TRP A 490 -52.79 32.43 -35.49
C TRP A 490 -53.63 33.64 -35.93
N ARG A 491 -53.06 34.61 -36.67
CA ARG A 491 -53.80 35.73 -37.29
C ARG A 491 -54.44 35.34 -38.62
N ARG A 492 -54.03 34.25 -39.27
CA ARG A 492 -54.68 33.74 -40.49
C ARG A 492 -55.83 32.80 -40.12
N GLY A 493 -57.06 33.21 -40.42
CA GLY A 493 -58.27 32.38 -40.30
C GLY A 493 -58.50 31.49 -41.51
N GLY A 494 -59.24 30.38 -41.34
CA GLY A 494 -59.65 29.46 -42.40
C GLY A 494 -59.49 27.98 -42.04
N ASP A 495 -60.19 27.09 -42.75
CA ASP A 495 -60.19 25.64 -42.48
C ASP A 495 -58.85 24.96 -42.81
N GLN A 496 -58.01 25.61 -43.62
CA GLN A 496 -56.63 25.20 -43.93
C GLN A 496 -55.57 25.83 -43.00
N GLY A 497 -55.99 26.67 -42.04
CA GLY A 497 -55.11 27.33 -41.08
C GLY A 497 -55.05 26.61 -39.73
N VAL A 498 -54.25 27.15 -38.80
CA VAL A 498 -54.03 26.56 -37.46
C VAL A 498 -55.34 26.38 -36.68
N TRP A 499 -56.31 27.28 -36.87
CA TRP A 499 -57.65 27.20 -36.27
C TRP A 499 -58.55 26.08 -36.80
N GLY A 500 -58.29 25.58 -38.01
CA GLY A 500 -59.00 24.45 -38.62
C GLY A 500 -58.44 23.09 -38.20
N SER A 501 -57.26 23.06 -37.57
CA SER A 501 -56.54 21.85 -37.19
C SER A 501 -57.34 21.00 -36.19
N GLN A 502 -57.12 19.69 -36.27
CA GLN A 502 -57.71 18.71 -35.35
C GLN A 502 -57.35 19.03 -33.88
N LEU A 503 -56.11 19.48 -33.65
CA LEU A 503 -55.60 19.84 -32.33
C LEU A 503 -56.32 21.06 -31.73
N ALA A 504 -56.63 22.07 -32.54
CA ALA A 504 -57.43 23.23 -32.12
C ALA A 504 -58.86 22.83 -31.76
N LYS A 505 -59.49 21.93 -32.54
CA LYS A 505 -60.83 21.42 -32.27
C LYS A 505 -60.88 20.57 -30.99
N GLU A 506 -59.89 19.71 -30.78
CA GLU A 506 -59.77 18.85 -29.60
C GLU A 506 -59.45 19.65 -28.33
N SER A 507 -58.61 20.69 -28.43
CA SER A 507 -58.31 21.58 -27.30
C SER A 507 -59.49 22.46 -26.90
N VAL A 508 -60.28 22.98 -27.86
CA VAL A 508 -61.55 23.67 -27.57
C VAL A 508 -62.56 22.70 -26.95
N GLY A 509 -62.63 21.46 -27.42
CA GLY A 509 -63.46 20.41 -26.81
C GLY A 509 -63.07 20.11 -25.36
N LEU A 510 -61.77 19.97 -25.07
CA LEU A 510 -61.24 19.80 -23.72
C LEU A 510 -61.48 21.03 -22.83
N TRP A 511 -61.36 22.25 -23.38
CA TRP A 511 -61.62 23.48 -22.66
C TRP A 511 -63.11 23.62 -22.28
N LEU A 512 -64.00 23.31 -23.21
CA LEU A 512 -65.44 23.23 -22.96
C LEU A 512 -65.77 22.16 -21.92
N ALA A 513 -65.18 20.95 -22.03
CA ALA A 513 -65.38 19.86 -21.08
C ALA A 513 -64.88 20.22 -19.66
N ARG A 514 -63.82 21.02 -19.55
CA ARG A 514 -63.29 21.52 -18.28
C ARG A 514 -64.23 22.54 -17.61
N ASN A 515 -64.91 23.38 -18.40
CA ASN A 515 -65.87 24.37 -17.89
C ASN A 515 -67.25 23.77 -17.57
N THR A 516 -67.58 22.57 -18.05
CA THR A 516 -68.86 21.89 -17.74
C THR A 516 -68.90 21.18 -16.39
N LYS A 517 -67.79 21.13 -15.62
CA LYS A 517 -67.77 20.65 -14.22
C LYS A 517 -67.80 21.82 -13.22
N ALA A 518 -68.84 22.64 -13.30
CA ALA A 518 -69.18 23.59 -12.26
C ALA A 518 -70.70 23.77 -12.22
N HIS A 519 -71.40 22.74 -11.75
CA HIS A 519 -72.71 22.85 -11.10
C HIS A 519 -72.95 21.65 -10.19
#